data_AF-A0A545B4C6-F1
#
_entry.id   AF-A0A545B4C6-F1
#
_cell.length_a   1.000
_cell.length_b   1.000
_cell.length_c   1.000
_cell.angle_alpha   90.00
_cell.angle_beta   90.00
_cell.angle_gamma   90.00
#
_symmetry.space_group_name_H-M   'P 1'
#
loop_
_entity.id
_entity.type
_entity.pdbx_description
1 polymer ?
#
loop_
_entity_poly.entity_id
_entity_poly.type
_entity_poly.pdbx_seq_one_letter_code
_entity_poly.pdbx_strand_id
1 'polypeptide(L)' 'MTATASKPEAPEAPETEVVTSWKIACDGGEGGLGHPRVWLAIPRDTGFVECGYCDKKYVIDRARAHDDH' A
#
# COMPACT_ATOMS: atom_id res chain seq x y z
N MET A 1 -35.02 -7.80 -27.99
CA MET A 1 -33.98 -6.80 -27.68
C MET A 1 -34.09 -6.50 -26.20
N THR A 2 -33.29 -7.16 -25.37
CA THR A 2 -33.30 -7.03 -23.90
C THR A 2 -31.88 -6.78 -23.42
N ALA A 3 -31.80 -6.00 -22.34
CA ALA A 3 -30.73 -5.08 -22.01
C ALA A 3 -29.56 -5.68 -21.21
N THR A 4 -28.43 -4.96 -21.30
CA THR A 4 -27.46 -4.55 -20.25
C THR A 4 -26.98 -5.55 -19.20
N ALA A 5 -25.66 -5.64 -19.06
CA ALA A 5 -24.98 -5.46 -17.76
C ALA A 5 -23.47 -5.27 -17.99
N SER A 6 -23.03 -4.00 -18.01
CA SER A 6 -21.66 -3.64 -17.68
C SER A 6 -21.39 -3.99 -16.22
N LYS A 7 -20.34 -4.78 -15.98
CA LYS A 7 -19.69 -4.84 -14.66
C LYS A 7 -18.22 -4.47 -14.88
N PRO A 8 -17.70 -3.37 -14.31
CA PRO A 8 -16.27 -3.12 -14.38
C PRO A 8 -15.65 -4.05 -13.35
N GLU A 9 -15.12 -5.20 -13.81
CA GLU A 9 -14.22 -5.98 -12.98
C GLU A 9 -12.95 -5.14 -12.84
N ALA A 10 -12.73 -4.64 -11.62
CA ALA A 10 -11.63 -3.75 -11.28
C ALA A 10 -10.28 -4.37 -11.69
N PRO A 11 -9.34 -3.57 -12.23
CA PRO A 11 -8.10 -4.08 -12.78
C PRO A 11 -7.21 -4.64 -11.66
N GLU A 12 -6.69 -5.84 -11.92
CA GLU A 12 -5.36 -6.35 -11.55
C GLU A 12 -4.66 -5.50 -10.47
N ALA A 13 -4.82 -5.92 -9.22
CA ALA A 13 -4.40 -5.14 -8.06
C ALA A 13 -2.90 -4.80 -8.15
N PRO A 14 -2.51 -3.50 -8.08
CA PRO A 14 -1.11 -3.15 -7.87
C PRO A 14 -0.61 -3.82 -6.59
N GLU A 15 0.68 -4.18 -6.53
CA GLU A 15 1.36 -4.73 -5.33
C GLU A 15 1.28 -3.70 -4.18
N THR A 16 0.11 -3.69 -3.52
CA THR A 16 -0.31 -2.68 -2.56
C THR A 16 -0.48 -3.38 -1.23
N GLU A 17 0.39 -3.06 -0.29
CA GLU A 17 0.35 -3.61 1.06
C GLU A 17 -0.45 -2.68 1.95
N VAL A 18 -1.56 -3.19 2.49
CA VAL A 18 -2.38 -2.43 3.43
C VAL A 18 -1.78 -2.56 4.82
N VAL A 19 -1.44 -1.42 5.42
CA VAL A 19 -0.79 -1.33 6.73
C VAL A 19 -1.67 -0.58 7.70
N THR A 20 -1.52 -0.86 8.99
CA THR A 20 -2.28 -0.21 10.07
C THR A 20 -1.44 0.78 10.87
N SER A 21 -0.20 1.03 10.43
CA SER A 21 0.74 1.90 11.13
C SER A 21 1.16 3.05 10.23
N TRP A 22 1.19 4.26 10.77
CA TRP A 22 1.63 5.46 10.04
C TRP A 22 3.13 5.45 9.74
N LYS A 23 3.91 4.63 10.45
CA LYS A 23 5.33 4.39 10.21
C LYS A 23 5.53 2.93 9.88
N ILE A 24 6.16 2.65 8.75
CA ILE A 24 6.43 1.30 8.25
C ILE A 24 7.94 1.12 8.11
N ALA A 25 8.44 0.01 8.62
CA ALA A 25 9.77 -0.47 8.27
C ALA A 25 9.64 -1.30 6.99
N CYS A 26 10.25 -0.83 5.92
CA CYS A 26 10.39 -1.60 4.68
C CYS A 26 11.75 -2.29 4.71
N ASP A 27 11.75 -3.62 4.83
CA ASP A 27 12.96 -4.46 4.88
C ASP A 27 13.38 -5.03 3.51
N GLY A 28 12.84 -4.49 2.40
CA GLY A 28 13.29 -4.90 1.06
C GLY A 28 12.46 -6.00 0.37
N GLY A 29 11.47 -6.59 1.03
CA GLY A 29 10.57 -7.60 0.43
C GLY A 29 11.26 -8.90 -0.04
N GLU A 30 10.47 -9.86 -0.53
CA GLU A 30 10.93 -11.20 -0.96
C GLU A 30 11.55 -11.21 -2.38
N GLY A 31 12.35 -10.19 -2.71
CA GLY A 31 13.00 -10.05 -4.00
C GLY A 31 14.51 -9.84 -3.84
N GLY A 32 15.33 -10.51 -4.67
CA GLY A 32 16.80 -10.43 -4.61
C GLY A 32 17.43 -9.05 -4.87
N LEU A 33 16.61 -8.00 -5.06
CA LEU A 33 17.00 -6.59 -5.14
C LEU A 33 16.54 -5.77 -3.92
N GLY A 34 16.19 -6.42 -2.81
CA GLY A 34 15.78 -5.76 -1.58
C GLY A 34 16.86 -4.82 -1.02
N HIS A 35 16.43 -3.66 -0.53
CA HIS A 35 17.27 -2.66 0.15
C HIS A 35 17.35 -2.93 1.66
N PRO A 36 18.33 -2.34 2.37
CA PRO A 36 18.37 -2.38 3.83
C PRO A 36 17.08 -1.81 4.46
N ARG A 37 16.78 -2.17 5.72
CA ARG A 37 15.64 -1.62 6.46
C ARG A 37 15.61 -0.09 6.39
N VAL A 38 14.57 0.46 5.79
CA VAL A 38 14.28 1.89 5.80
C VAL A 38 12.94 2.14 6.49
N TRP A 39 12.82 3.33 7.07
CA TRP A 39 11.59 3.75 7.73
C TRP A 39 10.85 4.74 6.84
N LEU A 40 9.65 4.36 6.40
CA LEU A 40 8.76 5.18 5.60
C LEU A 40 7.62 5.67 6.49
N ALA A 41 7.27 6.94 6.36
CA ALA A 41 6.12 7.52 7.04
C ALA A 41 5.00 7.77 6.02
N ILE A 42 3.81 7.24 6.29
CA ILE A 42 2.63 7.52 5.46
C ILE A 42 2.10 8.91 5.83
N PRO A 43 2.03 9.86 4.88
CA PRO A 43 1.38 11.14 5.11
C PRO A 43 -0.12 10.94 5.37
N ARG A 44 -0.66 11.63 6.39
CA ARG A 44 -2.08 11.63 6.76
C ARG A 44 -2.98 12.13 5.63
N ASP A 45 -2.48 13.09 4.85
CA ASP A 45 -3.19 13.70 3.73
C ASP A 45 -3.44 12.68 2.61
N THR A 46 -2.36 12.06 2.12
CA THR A 46 -2.42 11.11 0.98
C THR A 46 -2.90 9.72 1.41
N GLY A 47 -2.53 9.25 2.60
CA GLY A 47 -2.89 7.92 3.10
C GLY A 47 -2.11 6.76 2.46
N PHE A 48 -1.04 7.03 1.72
CA PHE A 48 -0.15 5.99 1.21
C PHE A 48 1.28 6.51 1.04
N VAL A 49 2.25 5.61 1.02
CA VAL A 49 3.66 5.87 0.72
C VAL A 49 4.21 4.74 -0.14
N GLU A 50 5.13 5.08 -1.05
CA GLU A 50 5.76 4.11 -1.94
C GLU A 50 7.23 3.97 -1.57
N CYS A 51 7.74 2.74 -1.54
CA CYS A 51 9.15 2.50 -1.34
C CYS A 51 9.88 2.63 -2.68
N GLY A 52 10.74 3.65 -2.82
CA GLY A 52 11.49 3.92 -4.07
C GLY A 52 12.57 2.89 -4.44
N TYR A 53 12.60 1.73 -3.80
CA TYR A 53 13.54 0.64 -4.07
C TYR A 53 12.83 -0.67 -4.42
N CYS A 54 11.76 -1.01 -3.68
CA CYS A 54 10.97 -2.21 -3.95
C CYS A 54 9.74 -1.95 -4.81
N ASP A 55 9.47 -0.68 -5.13
CA ASP A 55 8.24 -0.21 -5.79
C ASP A 55 6.94 -0.68 -5.09
N LYS A 56 7.05 -1.10 -3.82
CA LYS A 56 5.92 -1.50 -2.99
C LYS A 56 5.15 -0.27 -2.52
N LYS A 57 3.84 -0.31 -2.71
CA LYS A 57 2.94 0.74 -2.25
C LYS A 57 2.31 0.35 -0.93
N TYR A 58 2.57 1.13 0.10
CA TYR A 58 1.99 0.95 1.42
C TYR A 58 0.79 1.88 1.59
N VAL A 59 -0.40 1.34 1.78
CA VAL A 59 -1.64 2.11 1.98
C VAL A 59 -2.08 1.96 3.42
N ILE A 60 -2.36 3.07 4.10
CA ILE A 60 -2.84 3.03 5.48
C ILE A 60 -4.33 2.68 5.50
N ASP A 61 -4.70 1.63 6.23
CA ASP A 61 -6.09 1.39 6.61
C ASP A 61 -6.48 2.35 7.72
N ARG A 62 -7.09 3.48 7.38
CA ARG A 62 -7.52 4.49 8.36
C ARG A 62 -8.56 3.97 9.36
N ALA A 63 -9.31 2.92 9.03
CA ALA A 63 -10.32 2.34 9.92
C ALA A 63 -9.69 1.44 10.98
N ARG A 64 -8.53 0.87 10.69
CA ARG A 64 -7.76 -0.02 11.57
C ARG A 64 -6.45 0.60 12.05
N ALA A 65 -6.13 1.81 11.64
CA ALA A 65 -4.85 2.44 11.96
C ALA A 65 -4.76 2.73 13.46
N HIS A 66 -3.69 2.25 14.08
CA HIS A 66 -3.37 2.56 15.47
C HIS A 66 -2.51 3.82 15.49
N ASP A 67 -3.01 4.86 16.17
CA ASP A 67 -2.27 6.10 16.47
C ASP A 67 -1.79 5.97 17.92
N ASP A 68 -0.64 5.33 18.11
CA ASP A 68 0.03 5.26 19.41
C ASP A 68 0.59 6.65 19.73
N HIS A 69 -0.22 7.43 20.45
CA HIS A 69 0.02 8.81 20.87
C HIS A 69 1.01 8.89 22.04
#